data_AF-A0A661BXC0-F1
#
_entry.id   AF-A0A661BXC0-F1
#
_cell.length_a   1.000
_cell.length_b   1.000
_cell.length_c   1.000
_cell.angle_alpha   90.00
_cell.angle_beta   90.00
_cell.angle_gamma   90.00
#
_symmetry.space_group_name_H-M   'P 1'
#
loop_
_entity.id
_entity.type
_entity.pdbx_description
1 polymer ?
#
loop_
_entity_poly.entity_id
_entity_poly.type
_entity_poly.pdbx_seq_one_letter_code
_entity_poly.pdbx_strand_id
1 'polypeptide(L)'
;KQVIDLVGVFDYDHDASYVTPLVNNRECAFVYRENNINFCAIEKAWMEKKISFQKPISCHLYPVRLKIIGDSVAVNYDKWSICKPALANGKELGVPLYKFLKEPLIRKFGKSWYRKLVKELDK
;
A
#
# COMPACT_ATOMS: atom_id res chain seq x y z
N LYS A 1 -15.06 14.64 2.02
CA LYS A 1 -16.33 14.52 1.25
C LYS A 1 -16.30 15.37 -0.01
N GLN A 2 -16.08 16.69 0.09
CA GLN A 2 -16.04 17.63 -1.06
C GLN A 2 -15.29 17.14 -2.31
N VAL A 3 -14.13 16.49 -2.17
CA VAL A 3 -13.37 15.97 -3.33
C VAL A 3 -14.09 14.82 -4.03
N ILE A 4 -14.64 13.85 -3.29
CA ILE A 4 -15.33 12.71 -3.90
C ILE A 4 -16.60 13.16 -4.64
N ASP A 5 -17.29 14.17 -4.09
CA ASP A 5 -18.47 14.74 -4.72
C ASP A 5 -18.12 15.47 -6.05
N LEU A 6 -16.88 15.97 -6.19
CA LEU A 6 -16.40 16.69 -7.36
C LEU A 6 -15.82 15.76 -8.45
N VAL A 7 -14.96 14.82 -8.07
CA VAL A 7 -14.16 14.00 -9.00
C VAL A 7 -14.50 12.51 -8.96
N GLY A 8 -15.38 12.07 -8.05
CA GLY A 8 -15.72 10.67 -7.87
C GLY A 8 -14.76 9.92 -6.95
N VAL A 9 -14.78 8.58 -7.05
CA VAL A 9 -14.07 7.67 -6.13
C VAL A 9 -12.69 7.22 -6.64
N PHE A 10 -12.33 7.61 -7.86
CA PHE A 10 -11.03 7.38 -8.49
C PHE A 10 -10.64 8.60 -9.33
N ASP A 11 -9.36 8.70 -9.66
CA ASP A 11 -8.77 9.70 -10.56
C ASP A 11 -7.72 9.02 -11.44
N TYR A 12 -7.07 9.75 -12.34
CA TYR A 12 -6.00 9.28 -13.20
C TYR A 12 -4.68 9.98 -12.88
N ASP A 13 -3.59 9.22 -12.83
CA ASP A 13 -2.25 9.82 -12.83
C ASP A 13 -1.79 10.17 -14.25
N HIS A 14 -0.58 10.75 -14.36
CA HIS A 14 0.06 11.11 -15.63
C HIS A 14 0.23 9.94 -16.61
N ASP A 15 0.23 8.69 -16.12
CA ASP A 15 0.32 7.47 -16.92
C ASP A 15 -1.08 6.91 -17.27
N ALA A 16 -2.15 7.71 -17.07
CA ALA A 16 -3.55 7.30 -17.21
C ALA A 16 -3.93 6.08 -16.37
N SER A 17 -3.23 5.85 -15.26
CA SER A 17 -3.51 4.76 -14.33
C SER A 17 -4.48 5.20 -13.24
N TYR A 18 -5.36 4.29 -12.83
CA TYR A 18 -6.32 4.54 -11.75
C TYR A 18 -5.60 4.79 -10.42
N VAL A 19 -5.89 5.95 -9.82
CA VAL A 19 -5.43 6.35 -8.49
C VAL A 19 -6.60 6.78 -7.61
N THR A 20 -6.36 6.88 -6.30
CA THR A 20 -7.36 7.43 -5.39
C THR A 20 -7.26 8.96 -5.37
N PRO A 21 -8.38 9.69 -5.36
CA PRO A 21 -8.35 11.15 -5.33
C PRO A 21 -7.70 11.66 -4.03
N LEU A 22 -6.98 12.77 -4.14
CA LEU A 22 -6.30 13.42 -3.02
C LEU A 22 -7.07 14.65 -2.54
N VAL A 23 -7.06 14.90 -1.24
CA VAL A 23 -7.56 16.14 -0.65
C VAL A 23 -6.44 17.18 -0.69
N ASN A 24 -6.62 18.23 -1.49
CA ASN A 24 -5.66 19.33 -1.64
C ASN A 24 -4.22 18.85 -1.92
N ASN A 25 -4.08 17.81 -2.76
CA ASN A 25 -2.80 17.20 -3.10
C ASN A 25 -1.98 16.67 -1.90
N ARG A 26 -2.66 16.27 -0.82
CA ARG A 26 -2.06 15.70 0.39
C ARG A 26 -2.56 14.28 0.63
N GLU A 27 -3.45 14.08 1.60
CA GLU A 27 -3.98 12.78 1.96
C GLU A 27 -4.97 12.23 0.93
N CYS A 28 -5.06 10.90 0.84
CA CYS A 28 -6.10 10.21 0.09
C CYS A 28 -7.49 10.54 0.64
N ALA A 29 -8.49 10.73 -0.23
CA ALA A 29 -9.86 11.07 0.16
C ALA A 29 -10.55 10.04 1.06
N PHE A 30 -10.01 8.82 1.16
CA PHE A 30 -10.48 7.75 2.03
C PHE A 30 -9.74 7.69 3.37
N VAL A 31 -8.90 8.67 3.69
CA VAL A 31 -8.25 8.77 5.01
C VAL A 31 -9.27 9.22 6.05
N TYR A 32 -9.26 8.57 7.21
CA TYR A 32 -9.84 9.09 8.43
C TYR A 32 -8.75 9.20 9.50
N ARG A 33 -8.93 10.10 10.47
CA ARG A 33 -7.95 10.35 11.51
C ARG A 33 -8.49 9.90 12.86
N GLU A 34 -7.67 9.19 13.62
CA GLU A 34 -7.98 8.71 14.96
C GLU A 34 -6.70 8.82 15.80
N ASN A 35 -6.76 9.47 16.98
CA ASN A 35 -5.61 9.67 17.87
C ASN A 35 -4.35 10.23 17.17
N ASN A 36 -4.52 11.23 16.30
CA ASN A 36 -3.45 11.81 15.47
C ASN A 36 -2.79 10.87 14.43
N ILE A 37 -3.33 9.67 14.23
CA ILE A 37 -2.86 8.72 13.22
C ILE A 37 -3.83 8.71 12.04
N ASN A 38 -3.28 8.70 10.83
CA ASN A 38 -4.05 8.57 9.60
C ASN A 38 -4.28 7.09 9.28
N PHE A 39 -5.53 6.73 9.05
CA PHE A 39 -5.97 5.37 8.74
C PHE A 39 -6.77 5.34 7.44
N CYS A 40 -6.87 4.16 6.83
CA CYS A 40 -7.66 3.95 5.62
C CYS A 40 -9.09 3.50 5.98
N ALA A 41 -10.10 4.28 5.58
CA ALA A 41 -11.51 3.96 5.87
C ALA A 41 -11.97 2.67 5.18
N ILE A 42 -11.46 2.40 3.97
CA ILE A 42 -11.75 1.16 3.22
C ILE A 42 -11.27 -0.06 4.02
N GLU A 43 -10.05 0.01 4.57
CA GLU A 43 -9.51 -1.09 5.36
C GLU A 43 -10.29 -1.32 6.66
N LYS A 44 -10.64 -0.24 7.36
CA LYS A 44 -11.45 -0.33 8.58
C LYS A 44 -12.80 -1.00 8.26
N ALA A 45 -13.49 -0.54 7.22
CA ALA A 45 -14.77 -1.09 6.82
C ALA A 45 -14.68 -2.58 6.43
N TRP A 46 -13.59 -3.00 5.78
CA TRP A 46 -13.35 -4.39 5.46
C TRP A 46 -13.07 -5.24 6.71
N MET A 47 -12.20 -4.77 7.61
CA MET A 47 -11.92 -5.43 8.90
C MET A 47 -13.18 -5.60 9.75
N GLU A 48 -14.07 -4.61 9.72
CA GLU A 48 -15.38 -4.62 10.39
C GLU A 48 -16.46 -5.39 9.62
N LYS A 49 -16.10 -6.05 8.50
CA LYS A 49 -17.01 -6.83 7.63
C LYS A 49 -18.20 -6.02 7.08
N LYS A 50 -18.08 -4.69 7.00
CA LYS A 50 -19.10 -3.80 6.42
C LYS A 50 -19.05 -3.79 4.89
N ILE A 51 -17.89 -4.13 4.31
CA ILE A 51 -17.70 -4.28 2.87
C ILE A 51 -16.89 -5.55 2.58
N SER A 52 -17.08 -6.13 1.40
CA SER A 52 -16.34 -7.32 0.93
C SER A 52 -14.99 -6.99 0.28
N PHE A 53 -14.66 -5.70 0.14
CA PHE A 53 -13.48 -5.21 -0.56
C PHE A 53 -12.43 -4.66 0.42
N GLN A 54 -11.27 -5.33 0.52
CA GLN A 54 -10.10 -4.82 1.24
C GLN A 54 -9.45 -3.67 0.46
N LYS A 55 -8.66 -2.80 1.11
CA LYS A 55 -7.97 -1.68 0.43
C LYS A 55 -7.27 -2.14 -0.87
N PRO A 56 -7.14 -1.27 -1.89
CA PRO A 56 -6.47 -1.60 -3.15
C PRO A 56 -5.09 -2.21 -2.93
N ILE A 57 -4.70 -3.16 -3.79
CA ILE A 57 -3.44 -3.91 -3.60
C ILE A 57 -2.21 -3.00 -3.68
N SER A 58 -2.26 -1.96 -4.51
CA SER A 58 -1.23 -0.93 -4.59
C SER A 58 -1.05 -0.20 -3.26
N CYS A 59 -2.15 0.19 -2.60
CA CYS A 59 -2.12 0.82 -1.28
C CYS A 59 -1.63 -0.15 -0.20
N HIS A 60 -1.99 -1.43 -0.27
CA HIS A 60 -1.59 -2.43 0.72
C HIS A 60 -0.11 -2.80 0.59
N LEU A 61 0.44 -2.80 -0.62
CA LEU A 61 1.87 -3.09 -0.85
C LEU A 61 2.79 -1.92 -0.50
N TYR A 62 2.28 -0.69 -0.39
CA TYR A 62 3.10 0.48 -0.13
C TYR A 62 3.97 0.29 1.13
N PRO A 63 5.30 0.52 1.07
CA PRO A 63 6.06 1.27 0.06
C PRO A 63 6.58 0.48 -1.15
N VAL A 64 6.11 -0.75 -1.41
CA VAL A 64 6.43 -1.50 -2.63
C VAL A 64 5.47 -1.15 -3.77
N ARG A 65 6.03 -0.81 -4.93
CA ARG A 65 5.31 -0.58 -6.19
C ARG A 65 5.64 -1.64 -7.22
N LEU A 66 4.65 -1.98 -8.03
CA LEU A 66 4.78 -2.98 -9.08
C LEU A 66 4.80 -2.31 -10.44
N LYS A 67 5.69 -2.76 -11.33
CA LYS A 67 5.73 -2.35 -12.73
C LYS A 67 5.74 -3.59 -13.62
N ILE A 68 4.88 -3.64 -14.62
CA ILE A 68 4.88 -4.72 -15.62
C ILE A 68 5.97 -4.43 -16.64
N ILE A 69 6.84 -5.39 -16.90
CA ILE A 69 7.95 -5.32 -17.86
C ILE A 69 7.92 -6.60 -18.70
N GLY A 70 7.37 -6.52 -19.91
CA GLY A 70 7.06 -7.71 -20.71
C GLY A 70 6.18 -8.68 -19.92
N ASP A 71 6.62 -9.93 -19.81
CA ASP A 71 5.92 -10.98 -19.05
C ASP A 71 6.29 -11.02 -17.56
N SER A 72 7.11 -10.07 -17.10
CA SER A 72 7.61 -10.01 -15.73
C SER A 72 7.01 -8.86 -14.93
N VAL A 73 6.98 -9.02 -13.60
CA VAL A 73 6.59 -7.96 -12.66
C VAL A 73 7.80 -7.53 -11.86
N ALA A 74 8.25 -6.30 -12.07
CA ALA A 74 9.27 -5.66 -11.24
C ALA A 74 8.65 -5.23 -9.90
N VAL A 75 9.32 -5.59 -8.80
CA VAL A 75 8.92 -5.28 -7.43
C VAL A 75 9.89 -4.23 -6.88
N ASN A 76 9.45 -2.98 -6.81
CA ASN A 76 10.31 -1.84 -6.53
C ASN A 76 9.96 -1.22 -5.18
N TYR A 77 10.98 -0.90 -4.38
CA TYR A 77 10.78 -0.08 -3.18
C TYR A 77 10.73 1.40 -3.58
N ASP A 78 9.64 2.07 -3.27
CA ASP A 78 9.45 3.51 -3.48
C ASP A 78 10.14 4.30 -2.37
N LYS A 79 11.18 5.05 -2.74
CA LYS A 79 12.07 5.73 -1.80
C LYS A 79 11.86 7.24 -1.86
N TRP A 80 11.45 7.79 -0.73
CA TRP A 80 11.33 9.24 -0.53
C TRP A 80 11.55 9.61 0.95
N SER A 81 11.68 10.91 1.21
CA SER A 81 12.15 11.45 2.49
C SER A 81 11.27 11.11 3.68
N ILE A 82 9.96 10.94 3.49
CA ILE A 82 9.02 10.67 4.59
C ILE A 82 9.16 9.24 5.15
N CYS A 83 9.80 8.32 4.43
CA CYS A 83 10.03 6.96 4.91
C CYS A 83 11.15 6.86 5.97
N LYS A 84 11.96 7.92 6.17
CA LYS A 84 13.12 7.88 7.07
C LYS A 84 12.78 7.43 8.50
N PRO A 85 11.72 7.94 9.16
CA PRO A 85 11.37 7.49 10.51
C PRO A 85 10.94 6.02 10.54
N ALA A 86 10.18 5.56 9.53
CA ALA A 86 9.75 4.17 9.43
C ALA A 86 10.93 3.21 9.23
N LEU A 87 11.93 3.61 8.43
CA LEU A 87 13.16 2.83 8.23
C LEU A 87 14.00 2.75 9.51
N ALA A 88 14.11 3.85 10.26
CA ALA A 88 14.81 3.87 11.55
C ALA A 88 14.16 2.89 12.54
N ASN A 89 12.84 2.97 12.70
CA ASN A 89 12.06 2.07 13.56
C ASN A 89 12.17 0.61 13.09
N GLY A 90 12.07 0.33 11.78
CA GLY A 90 12.23 -1.02 11.24
C GLY A 90 13.61 -1.61 11.52
N LYS A 91 14.66 -0.79 11.45
CA LYS A 91 16.03 -1.19 11.80
C LYS A 91 16.17 -1.50 13.29
N GLU A 92 15.59 -0.67 14.16
CA GLU A 92 15.58 -0.89 15.61
C GLU A 92 14.86 -2.18 15.99
N LEU A 93 13.71 -2.45 15.37
CA LEU A 93 12.92 -3.66 15.60
C LEU A 93 13.49 -4.90 14.90
N GLY A 94 14.51 -4.75 14.04
CA GLY A 94 15.06 -5.86 13.24
C GLY A 94 14.05 -6.45 12.25
N VAL A 95 13.06 -5.67 11.80
CA VAL A 95 12.01 -6.14 10.88
C VAL A 95 12.32 -5.72 9.44
N PRO A 96 12.70 -6.66 8.56
CA PRO A 96 12.91 -6.32 7.15
C PRO A 96 11.59 -6.12 6.41
N LEU A 97 11.65 -5.36 5.32
CA LEU A 97 10.47 -4.89 4.58
C LEU A 97 9.57 -6.02 4.07
N TYR A 98 10.13 -7.13 3.56
CA TYR A 98 9.34 -8.28 3.08
C TYR A 98 8.64 -9.04 4.22
N LYS A 99 9.13 -8.95 5.46
CA LYS A 99 8.43 -9.49 6.64
C LYS A 99 7.29 -8.56 7.06
N PHE A 100 7.52 -7.25 7.06
CA PHE A 100 6.46 -6.25 7.29
C PHE A 100 5.32 -6.36 6.27
N LEU A 101 5.65 -6.56 4.98
CA LEU A 101 4.69 -6.69 3.87
C LEU A 101 4.21 -8.13 3.63
N LYS A 102 4.29 -9.02 4.61
CA LYS A 102 3.90 -10.44 4.46
C LYS A 102 2.50 -10.61 3.87
N GLU A 103 1.51 -10.00 4.50
CA GLU A 103 0.11 -10.12 4.08
C GLU A 103 -0.13 -9.58 2.65
N PRO A 104 0.24 -8.35 2.30
CA PRO A 104 0.02 -7.84 0.94
C PRO A 104 0.82 -8.60 -0.13
N LEU A 105 2.03 -9.07 0.17
CA LEU A 105 2.82 -9.88 -0.76
C LEU A 105 2.15 -11.24 -1.02
N ILE A 106 1.64 -11.89 0.02
CA ILE A 106 0.86 -13.13 -0.14
C ILE A 106 -0.43 -12.85 -0.92
N ARG A 107 -1.12 -11.74 -0.64
CA ARG A 107 -2.36 -11.38 -1.35
C ARG A 107 -2.13 -11.15 -2.84
N LYS A 108 -0.97 -10.58 -3.22
CA LYS A 108 -0.64 -10.32 -4.63
C LYS A 108 -0.07 -11.53 -5.36
N PHE A 109 0.88 -12.25 -4.75
CA PHE A 109 1.70 -13.25 -5.43
C PHE A 109 1.47 -14.68 -4.94
N GLY A 110 0.70 -14.86 -3.88
CA GLY A 110 0.41 -16.16 -3.29
C GLY A 110 1.44 -16.63 -2.26
N LYS A 111 1.04 -17.62 -1.46
CA LYS A 111 1.84 -18.17 -0.35
C LYS A 111 3.13 -18.84 -0.83
N SER A 112 3.09 -19.55 -1.98
CA SER A 112 4.25 -20.24 -2.55
C SER A 112 5.35 -19.25 -2.94
N TRP A 113 4.98 -18.16 -3.62
CA TRP A 113 5.90 -17.09 -3.99
C TRP A 113 6.54 -16.45 -2.77
N TYR A 114 5.74 -16.11 -1.75
CA TYR A 114 6.25 -15.50 -0.53
C TYR A 114 7.24 -16.40 0.21
N ARG A 115 6.95 -17.70 0.30
CA ARG A 115 7.88 -18.67 0.91
C ARG A 115 9.20 -18.75 0.16
N LYS A 116 9.18 -18.70 -1.18
CA LYS A 116 10.41 -18.65 -1.97
C LYS A 116 11.20 -17.37 -1.68
N LEU A 117 10.54 -16.21 -1.64
CA LEU A 117 11.19 -14.94 -1.29
C LEU A 117 11.88 -15.01 0.09
N VAL A 118 11.16 -15.47 1.12
CA VAL A 118 11.71 -15.61 2.48
C VAL A 118 12.92 -16.55 2.47
N LYS A 119 12.81 -17.71 1.79
CA LYS A 119 13.92 -18.66 1.68
C LYS A 119 15.15 -18.06 1.00
N GLU A 120 14.98 -17.18 0.02
CA GLU A 120 16.11 -16.55 -0.68
C GLU A 120 16.74 -15.39 0.11
N LEU A 121 15.95 -14.67 0.92
CA LEU A 121 16.42 -13.51 1.69
C LEU A 121 16.89 -13.83 3.12
N ASP A 122 16.45 -14.95 3.71
CA ASP A 122 16.87 -15.42 5.04
C ASP A 122 18.13 -16.31 4.97
N LYS A 123 18.79 -16.41 3.81
CA LYS A 123 20.11 -17.05 3.66
C LYS A 123 21.19 -16.16 4.23
#